data_AF-A0A2E7SSV8-F1
#
_entry.id   AF-A0A2E7SSV8-F1
#
_cell.length_a   1.000
_cell.length_b   1.000
_cell.length_c   1.000
_cell.angle_alpha   90.00
_cell.angle_beta   90.00
_cell.angle_gamma   90.00
#
_symmetry.space_group_name_H-M   'P 1'
#
loop_
_entity.id
_entity.type
_entity.pdbx_description
1 polymer ?
#
loop_
_entity_poly.entity_id
_entity_poly.type
_entity_poly.pdbx_seq_one_letter_code
_entity_poly.pdbx_strand_id
1 'polypeptide(L)'
;AELMVKSVKNSLDTYRLNIGHYPTEEEGGLLALLKKPEFENEKLGAKWSGPYVKKETTFEDPWGNQLVYEPADPEFKQPEDPDYRLYSLGPNGIQGGDDDIGDKENEEEVESLEELGEAGDTTTGNE
;
A
#
# COMPACT_ATOMS: atom_id res chain seq x y z
N ALA A 1 2.72 2.77 -14.80
CA ALA A 1 2.73 1.88 -13.61
C ALA A 1 1.33 1.64 -13.02
N GLU A 2 0.40 2.60 -13.06
CA GLU A 2 -0.94 2.49 -12.44
C GLU A 2 -1.70 1.18 -12.75
N LEU A 3 -1.74 0.77 -14.02
CA LEU A 3 -2.42 -0.47 -14.42
C LEU A 3 -1.78 -1.72 -13.78
N MET A 4 -0.46 -1.72 -13.58
CA MET A 4 0.23 -2.82 -12.88
C MET A 4 -0.14 -2.83 -11.40
N VAL A 5 -0.04 -1.69 -10.72
CA VAL A 5 -0.46 -1.53 -9.33
C VAL A 5 -1.90 -2.02 -9.14
N LYS A 6 -2.81 -1.59 -10.02
CA LYS A 6 -4.22 -1.99 -9.97
C LYS A 6 -4.44 -3.48 -10.23
N SER A 7 -3.69 -4.09 -11.13
CA SER A 7 -3.75 -5.53 -11.38
C SER A 7 -3.27 -6.33 -10.17
N VAL A 8 -2.15 -5.92 -9.56
CA VAL A 8 -1.61 -6.56 -8.36
C VAL A 8 -2.55 -6.39 -7.18
N LYS A 9 -3.14 -5.20 -7.00
CA LYS A 9 -4.20 -4.90 -6.02
C LYS A 9 -5.40 -5.85 -6.16
N ASN A 10 -5.85 -6.13 -7.38
CA ASN A 10 -6.95 -7.07 -7.61
C ASN A 10 -6.57 -8.52 -7.24
N SER A 11 -5.33 -8.92 -7.54
CA SER A 11 -4.80 -10.22 -7.15
C SER A 11 -4.66 -10.35 -5.62
N LEU A 12 -4.22 -9.30 -4.93
CA LEU A 12 -4.17 -9.22 -3.47
C LEU A 12 -5.55 -9.37 -2.84
N ASP A 13 -6.56 -8.69 -3.37
CA ASP A 13 -7.94 -8.80 -2.89
C ASP A 13 -8.48 -10.23 -3.05
N THR A 14 -8.19 -10.87 -4.18
CA THR A 14 -8.55 -12.28 -4.43
C THR A 14 -7.81 -13.22 -3.46
N TYR A 15 -6.54 -12.97 -3.19
CA TYR A 15 -5.75 -13.73 -2.22
C TYR A 15 -6.38 -13.63 -0.82
N ARG A 16 -6.70 -12.41 -0.35
CA ARG A 16 -7.39 -12.18 0.92
C ARG A 16 -8.71 -12.94 0.99
N LEU A 17 -9.48 -13.00 -0.10
CA LEU A 17 -10.76 -13.71 -0.12
C LEU A 17 -10.61 -15.23 0.06
N ASN A 18 -9.50 -15.81 -0.41
CA ASN A 18 -9.23 -17.24 -0.26
C ASN A 18 -8.57 -17.59 1.06
N ILE A 19 -7.54 -16.83 1.44
CA ILE A 19 -6.69 -17.11 2.59
C ILE A 19 -7.28 -16.52 3.87
N GLY A 20 -7.76 -15.26 3.81
CA GLY A 20 -8.32 -14.48 4.90
C GLY A 20 -7.49 -13.25 5.28
N HIS A 21 -6.23 -13.18 4.83
CA HIS A 21 -5.29 -12.07 5.09
C HIS A 21 -4.49 -11.75 3.83
N TYR A 22 -3.83 -10.58 3.81
CA TYR A 22 -2.88 -10.20 2.75
C TYR A 22 -1.51 -10.85 3.02
N PRO A 23 -0.72 -11.18 1.97
CA PRO A 23 0.57 -11.82 2.16
C PRO A 23 1.53 -10.92 2.94
N THR A 24 2.20 -11.45 3.96
CA THR A 24 3.20 -10.70 4.72
C THR A 24 4.57 -10.69 4.01
N GLU A 25 5.49 -9.84 4.45
CA GLU A 25 6.87 -9.87 3.96
C GLU A 25 7.54 -11.22 4.19
N GLU A 26 7.22 -11.89 5.30
CA GLU A 26 7.72 -13.24 5.63
C GLU A 26 7.19 -14.32 4.67
N GLU A 27 5.95 -14.17 4.19
CA GLU A 27 5.38 -15.03 3.15
C GLU A 27 5.96 -14.71 1.75
N GLY A 28 6.83 -13.70 1.61
CA GLY A 28 7.41 -13.27 0.35
C GLY A 28 6.60 -12.19 -0.37
N GLY A 29 5.63 -11.57 0.31
CA GLY A 29 4.86 -10.41 -0.16
C GLY A 29 4.20 -10.65 -1.52
N LEU A 30 4.57 -9.86 -2.52
CA LEU A 30 4.01 -9.96 -3.87
C LEU A 30 4.26 -11.33 -4.55
N LEU A 31 5.37 -12.01 -4.21
CA LEU A 31 5.68 -13.33 -4.77
C LEU A 31 4.67 -14.39 -4.37
N ALA A 32 3.99 -14.23 -3.23
CA ALA A 32 2.93 -15.13 -2.74
C ALA A 32 1.72 -15.21 -3.69
N LEU A 33 1.53 -14.19 -4.54
CA LEU A 33 0.48 -14.17 -5.55
C LEU A 33 0.84 -15.02 -6.77
N LEU A 34 2.14 -15.12 -7.08
CA LEU A 34 2.66 -15.81 -8.26
C LEU A 34 2.99 -17.27 -7.97
N LYS A 35 3.60 -17.52 -6.81
CA LYS A 35 3.96 -18.85 -6.32
C LYS A 35 3.41 -19.04 -4.92
N LYS A 36 2.94 -20.25 -4.63
CA LYS A 36 2.49 -20.63 -3.29
C LYS A 36 3.60 -20.34 -2.27
N PRO A 37 3.39 -19.45 -1.28
CA PRO A 37 4.36 -19.18 -0.24
C PRO A 37 4.41 -20.33 0.78
N GLU A 38 5.43 -20.31 1.64
CA GLU A 38 5.48 -21.18 2.80
C GLU A 38 4.60 -20.61 3.90
N PHE A 39 3.37 -21.10 3.96
CA PHE A 39 2.45 -20.73 5.02
C PHE A 39 2.88 -21.37 6.33
N GLU A 40 2.93 -20.57 7.40
CA GLU A 40 3.12 -21.10 8.76
C GLU A 40 2.01 -22.09 9.14
N ASN A 41 0.83 -21.91 8.56
CA ASN A 41 -0.32 -22.79 8.72
C ASN A 41 -0.61 -23.55 7.43
N GLU A 42 -0.38 -24.87 7.45
CA GLU A 42 -0.64 -25.77 6.31
C GLU A 42 -2.06 -25.66 5.75
N LYS A 43 -3.05 -25.34 6.61
CA LYS A 43 -4.45 -25.14 6.19
C LYS A 43 -4.62 -23.92 5.28
N LEU A 44 -3.83 -22.88 5.47
CA LEU A 44 -3.82 -21.70 4.58
C LEU A 44 -3.22 -22.08 3.22
N GLY A 45 -2.16 -22.89 3.23
CA GLY A 45 -1.60 -23.47 2.02
C GLY A 45 -2.57 -24.35 1.23
N ALA A 46 -3.54 -24.99 1.89
CA ALA A 46 -4.60 -25.75 1.22
C ALA A 46 -5.69 -24.85 0.60
N LYS A 47 -5.91 -23.65 1.16
CA LYS A 47 -6.85 -22.65 0.63
C LYS A 47 -6.28 -21.87 -0.55
N TRP A 48 -4.96 -21.78 -0.65
CA TRP A 48 -4.29 -21.12 -1.76
C TRP A 48 -4.64 -21.79 -3.09
N SER A 49 -5.24 -21.02 -4.00
CA SER A 49 -5.76 -21.46 -5.29
C SER A 49 -5.06 -20.75 -6.46
N GLY A 50 -3.82 -20.29 -6.25
CA GLY A 50 -3.11 -19.46 -7.22
C GLY A 50 -2.65 -20.21 -8.49
N PRO A 51 -2.01 -19.50 -9.45
CA PRO A 51 -1.53 -18.11 -9.36
C PRO A 51 -2.64 -17.07 -9.50
N TYR A 52 -2.62 -16.04 -8.65
CA TYR A 52 -3.58 -14.92 -8.66
C TYR A 52 -3.17 -13.80 -9.61
N VAL A 53 -1.89 -13.76 -9.98
CA VAL A 53 -1.33 -12.86 -11.02
C VAL A 53 -1.05 -13.63 -12.30
N LYS A 54 -0.88 -12.93 -13.43
CA LYS A 54 -0.45 -13.59 -14.66
C LYS A 54 0.99 -14.08 -14.48
N LYS A 55 1.36 -15.21 -15.08
CA LYS A 55 2.73 -15.74 -15.00
C LYS A 55 3.79 -14.80 -15.59
N GLU A 56 3.36 -13.89 -16.47
CA GLU A 56 4.18 -12.84 -17.07
C GLU A 56 4.06 -11.50 -16.32
N THR A 57 3.34 -11.47 -15.19
CA THR A 57 3.33 -10.28 -14.32
C THR A 57 4.68 -10.21 -13.62
N THR A 58 5.57 -9.40 -14.18
CA THR A 58 6.74 -8.91 -13.49
C THR A 58 6.30 -7.85 -12.48
N PHE A 59 6.82 -7.90 -11.26
CA PHE A 59 6.67 -6.83 -10.28
C PHE A 59 7.63 -5.67 -10.59
N GLU A 60 7.96 -5.48 -11.86
CA GLU A 60 8.85 -4.45 -12.37
C GLU A 60 7.99 -3.48 -13.19
N ASP A 61 8.09 -2.20 -12.87
CA ASP A 61 7.42 -1.15 -13.59
C ASP A 61 8.15 -0.85 -14.93
N PRO A 62 7.59 -0.04 -15.85
CA PRO A 62 8.15 0.08 -17.20
C PRO A 62 9.52 0.77 -17.24
N TRP A 63 9.98 1.29 -16.10
CA TRP A 63 11.31 1.87 -15.93
C TRP A 63 12.33 0.87 -15.34
N GLY A 64 11.89 -0.36 -15.04
CA GLY A 64 12.71 -1.41 -14.46
C GLY A 64 12.84 -1.31 -12.94
N ASN A 65 12.02 -0.48 -12.28
CA ASN A 65 12.00 -0.41 -10.82
C ASN A 65 11.03 -1.46 -10.27
N GLN A 66 11.36 -2.02 -9.11
CA GLN A 66 10.50 -3.01 -8.47
C GLN A 66 9.32 -2.30 -7.79
N LEU A 67 8.12 -2.86 -7.90
CA LEU A 67 6.95 -2.42 -7.14
C LEU A 67 7.22 -2.58 -5.64
N VAL A 68 6.94 -1.53 -4.89
CA VAL A 68 7.06 -1.52 -3.43
C VAL A 68 5.73 -1.94 -2.83
N TYR A 69 5.77 -3.00 -2.03
CA TYR A 69 4.63 -3.52 -1.30
C TYR A 69 4.95 -3.55 0.18
N GLU A 70 4.19 -2.80 0.95
CA GLU A 70 4.33 -2.70 2.40
C GLU A 70 3.03 -3.20 3.03
N PRO A 71 2.97 -4.46 3.49
CA PRO A 71 1.83 -4.95 4.24
C PRO A 71 1.75 -4.22 5.59
N ALA A 72 0.54 -3.81 6.01
CA ALA A 72 0.37 -3.23 7.34
C ALA A 72 0.26 -4.34 8.38
N ASP A 73 1.06 -4.26 9.43
CA ASP A 73 0.97 -5.18 10.56
C ASP A 73 -0.32 -4.93 11.35
N PRO A 74 -1.24 -5.90 11.45
CA PRO A 74 -2.49 -5.72 12.17
C PRO A 74 -2.28 -5.45 13.67
N GLU A 75 -1.12 -5.80 14.24
CA GLU A 75 -0.75 -5.47 15.62
C GLU A 75 -0.35 -4.01 15.82
N PHE A 76 0.24 -3.36 14.81
CA PHE A 76 0.72 -1.97 14.88
C PHE A 76 -0.14 -0.99 14.07
N LYS A 77 -1.13 -1.49 13.34
CA LYS A 77 -2.04 -0.74 12.49
C LYS A 77 -2.99 0.16 13.31
N GLN A 78 -3.07 1.43 12.93
CA GLN A 78 -4.09 2.35 13.42
C GLN A 78 -5.41 2.18 12.64
N PRO A 79 -6.58 2.56 13.19
CA PRO A 79 -7.86 2.42 12.51
C PRO A 79 -7.96 3.19 11.19
N GLU A 80 -7.14 4.22 11.01
CA GLU A 80 -7.05 5.07 9.81
C GLU A 80 -6.01 4.59 8.79
N ASP A 81 -5.12 3.66 9.15
CA ASP A 81 -4.12 3.12 8.24
C ASP A 81 -4.73 2.14 7.22
N PRO A 82 -4.23 2.13 5.97
CA PRO A 82 -4.61 1.11 4.99
C PRO A 82 -4.13 -0.29 5.41
N ASP A 83 -4.77 -1.36 4.90
CA ASP A 83 -4.34 -2.74 5.17
C ASP A 83 -2.96 -3.09 4.55
N TYR A 84 -2.57 -2.36 3.51
CA TYR A 84 -1.28 -2.46 2.84
C TYR A 84 -1.09 -1.22 1.96
N ARG A 85 0.17 -0.90 1.65
CA ARG A 85 0.55 0.13 0.68
C ARG A 85 1.18 -0.55 -0.52
N LEU A 86 0.84 -0.08 -1.71
CA LEU A 86 1.37 -0.61 -2.97
C LEU A 86 1.58 0.55 -3.95
N TYR A 87 2.84 0.81 -4.26
CA TYR A 87 3.24 1.90 -5.14
C TYR A 87 4.47 1.53 -5.97
N SER A 88 4.67 2.28 -7.05
CA SER A 88 5.84 2.17 -7.93
C SER A 88 6.66 3.45 -7.81
N LEU A 89 7.98 3.30 -7.80
CA LEU A 89 8.97 4.39 -7.71
C LEU A 89 8.97 5.34 -8.93
N GLY A 90 8.15 5.04 -9.93
CA GLY A 90 7.99 5.86 -11.11
C GLY A 90 9.25 5.94 -11.98
N PRO A 91 9.32 6.93 -12.89
CA PRO A 91 10.47 7.14 -13.78
C PRO A 91 11.77 7.49 -13.06
N ASN A 92 11.70 8.09 -11.87
CA ASN A 92 12.87 8.57 -11.13
C ASN A 92 13.55 7.44 -10.33
N GLY A 93 12.80 6.39 -9.96
CA GLY A 93 13.33 5.30 -9.13
C GLY A 93 13.62 5.73 -7.68
N ILE A 94 13.04 6.83 -7.23
CA ILE A 94 13.26 7.42 -5.90
C ILE A 94 11.98 7.25 -5.09
N GLN A 95 12.09 6.60 -3.93
CA GLN A 95 10.98 6.41 -3.00
C GLN A 95 10.60 7.73 -2.33
N GLY A 96 9.31 8.04 -2.26
CA GLY A 96 8.78 9.26 -1.64
C GLY A 96 8.81 10.48 -2.56
N GLY A 97 8.85 10.26 -3.89
CA GLY A 97 8.76 11.30 -4.89
C GLY A 97 7.30 11.57 -5.30
N ASP A 98 7.03 12.75 -5.86
CA ASP A 98 5.71 13.03 -6.44
C ASP A 98 5.43 12.17 -7.69
N ASP A 99 6.49 11.67 -8.32
CA ASP A 99 6.46 10.73 -9.45
C ASP A 99 6.02 9.30 -9.04
N ASP A 100 5.84 9.03 -7.75
CA ASP A 100 5.40 7.73 -7.25
C ASP A 100 3.96 7.45 -7.68
N ILE A 101 3.74 6.25 -8.24
CA ILE A 101 2.46 5.88 -8.83
C ILE A 101 1.82 4.77 -7.98
N GLY A 102 0.75 5.08 -7.24
CA GLY A 102 -0.02 4.09 -6.50
C GLY A 102 -0.66 4.61 -5.22
N ASP A 103 -0.82 3.72 -4.25
CA ASP A 103 -1.38 3.95 -2.92
C ASP A 103 -0.25 4.39 -1.97
N LYS A 104 0.36 5.56 -2.28
CA LYS A 104 1.32 6.21 -1.36
C LYS A 104 0.55 7.01 -0.32
N GLU A 105 1.09 7.15 0.90
CA GLU A 105 0.60 8.19 1.80
C GLU A 105 0.78 9.53 1.10
N ASN A 106 -0.33 10.16 0.76
CA ASN A 106 -0.30 11.50 0.23
C ASN A 106 -0.25 12.43 1.45
N GLU A 107 0.94 12.93 1.77
CA GLU A 107 1.16 13.92 2.85
C GLU A 107 0.44 15.27 2.61
N GLU A 108 -0.42 15.40 1.59
CA GLU A 108 -1.13 16.64 1.26
C GLU A 108 -2.36 16.92 2.15
N GLU A 109 -2.74 16.02 3.07
CA GLU A 109 -3.91 16.21 3.95
C GLU A 109 -3.58 16.80 5.33
N VAL A 110 -2.47 17.54 5.46
CA VAL A 110 -2.15 18.31 6.69
C VAL A 110 -2.26 19.83 6.52
N GLU A 111 -2.60 20.33 5.32
CA GLU A 111 -2.59 21.79 5.03
C GLU A 111 -4.00 22.39 4.84
N SER A 112 -5.01 21.92 5.61
CA SER A 112 -6.38 22.49 5.52
C SER A 112 -7.09 22.70 6.87
N LEU A 113 -6.43 22.51 8.01
CA LEU A 113 -7.08 22.64 9.33
C LEU A 113 -6.66 23.84 10.20
N GLU A 114 -5.79 24.75 9.71
CA GLU A 114 -5.31 25.88 10.54
C GLU A 114 -5.89 27.26 10.17
N GLU A 115 -6.77 27.40 9.17
CA GLU A 115 -7.25 28.74 8.74
C GLU A 115 -8.53 29.27 9.45
N LEU A 116 -9.22 28.52 10.31
CA LEU A 116 -10.47 29.01 10.93
C LEU A 116 -10.34 29.30 12.43
N GLY A 117 -9.48 30.26 12.76
CA GLY A 117 -9.25 30.73 14.13
C GLY A 117 -9.13 32.24 14.31
N GLU A 118 -9.52 33.08 13.35
CA GLU A 118 -9.45 34.54 13.50
C GLU A 118 -10.84 35.17 13.66
N ALA A 119 -11.34 35.22 14.90
CA ALA A 119 -12.47 36.08 15.26
C ALA A 119 -12.37 36.59 16.70
N GLY A 120 -12.27 37.92 16.86
CA GLY A 120 -12.50 38.70 18.09
C GLY A 120 -11.24 39.43 18.57
N ASP A 121 -10.95 40.64 18.11
CA ASP A 121 -11.47 41.92 18.62
C ASP A 121 -11.50 42.04 20.16
N THR A 122 -10.57 42.82 20.74
CA THR A 122 -10.86 43.98 21.62
C THR A 122 -9.57 44.72 22.01
N THR A 123 -9.27 45.76 21.22
CA THR A 123 -9.04 47.16 21.63
C THR A 123 -8.72 47.47 23.12
N THR A 124 -7.56 48.14 23.32
CA THR A 124 -7.21 49.20 24.31
C THR A 124 -7.26 48.82 25.80
N GLY A 125 -6.30 49.13 26.67
CA GLY A 125 -5.28 50.17 26.75
C GLY A 125 -5.06 50.39 28.26
N ASN A 126 -3.87 50.17 28.78
CA ASN A 126 -3.52 50.49 30.17
C ASN A 126 -2.20 51.26 30.21
N GLU A 127 -2.30 52.57 30.37
CA GLU A 127 -1.24 53.43 30.92
C GLU A 127 -1.88 54.50 31.79
#